data_AF-A0A7C1WUW8-F1
#
_entry.id   AF-A0A7C1WUW8-F1
#
_cell.length_a   1.000
_cell.length_b   1.000
_cell.length_c   1.000
_cell.angle_alpha   90.00
_cell.angle_beta   90.00
_cell.angle_gamma   90.00
#
_symmetry.space_group_name_H-M   'P 1'
#
loop_
_entity.id
_entity.type
_entity.pdbx_description
1 polymer ?
#
loop_
_entity_poly.entity_id
_entity_poly.type
_entity_poly.pdbx_seq_one_letter_code
_entity_poly.pdbx_strand_id
1 'polypeptide(L)'
;MESEPPTPPTGASAAGERRPLAVLAVTLGALWLLAGALFKLFLGTPNDLPPIVREFPLELGLTYNGAITIELVIAALALLVPRRGWIGLGLVFLVFDAILVRMLDAPSCGCFGSKVSLPPAVMLGIDSGLLVAMLAARPWRLAPRRIPTLVLAPTLAAVAVLPWLLDRQVTTLAEPGIAHSTEDSGAGERWLELDVESWVGKSLDETPLADFIDLDSLIPDGIWVLYRTTCDHCAAHLAHLAQTEVGERMVTLVRLEEKTDNEANRVVHLMPEGGFVQHAELPDSLTYVITTPGELIVENGIIVSAKEAASDQ
;
A
#
# COMPACT_ATOMS: atom_id res chain seq x y z
N MET A 1 -27.11 -73.95 24.78
CA MET A 1 -27.44 -72.56 24.40
C MET A 1 -26.19 -71.75 24.72
N GLU A 2 -25.22 -71.82 23.81
CA GLU A 2 -23.92 -71.16 23.97
C GLU A 2 -24.09 -69.66 23.75
N SER A 3 -23.71 -68.87 24.75
CA SER A 3 -23.71 -67.42 24.69
C SER A 3 -22.48 -66.94 23.91
N GLU A 4 -22.72 -66.39 22.73
CA GLU A 4 -21.72 -65.77 21.89
C GLU A 4 -21.13 -64.53 22.60
N PRO A 5 -19.79 -64.39 22.71
CA PRO A 5 -19.19 -63.25 23.38
C PRO A 5 -19.35 -61.97 22.53
N PRO A 6 -19.58 -60.81 23.17
CA PRO A 6 -19.78 -59.55 22.46
C PRO A 6 -18.50 -59.12 21.73
N THR A 7 -18.63 -58.90 20.43
CA THR A 7 -17.57 -58.37 19.57
C THR A 7 -17.21 -56.95 20.02
N PRO A 8 -15.94 -56.63 20.29
CA PRO A 8 -15.55 -55.27 20.67
C PRO A 8 -15.71 -54.31 19.47
N PRO A 9 -16.24 -53.08 19.68
CA PRO A 9 -16.36 -52.09 18.63
C PRO A 9 -14.96 -51.67 18.17
N THR A 10 -14.57 -52.17 17.01
CA THR A 10 -13.30 -51.82 16.37
C THR A 10 -13.54 -50.62 15.47
N GLY A 11 -12.95 -49.47 15.79
CA GLY A 11 -12.79 -48.38 14.82
C GLY A 11 -13.46 -47.04 15.16
N ALA A 12 -13.17 -46.46 16.32
CA ALA A 12 -13.42 -45.04 16.58
C ALA A 12 -12.15 -44.37 17.13
N SER A 13 -11.26 -43.88 16.27
CA SER A 13 -10.20 -42.98 16.77
C SER A 13 -9.57 -42.00 15.77
N ALA A 14 -9.65 -42.19 14.46
CA ALA A 14 -9.00 -41.25 13.52
C ALA A 14 -9.87 -40.04 13.08
N ALA A 15 -11.15 -40.01 13.44
CA ALA A 15 -12.11 -39.00 12.95
C ALA A 15 -12.19 -37.73 13.82
N GLY A 16 -11.71 -37.78 15.08
CA GLY A 16 -11.75 -36.64 16.02
C GLY A 16 -10.66 -35.59 15.77
N GLU A 17 -9.44 -36.03 15.43
CA GLU A 17 -8.25 -35.17 15.32
C GLU A 17 -8.21 -34.28 14.06
N ARG A 18 -8.95 -34.60 13.01
CA ARG A 18 -8.90 -33.82 11.75
C ARG A 18 -9.72 -32.52 11.79
N ARG A 19 -10.63 -32.40 12.76
CA ARG A 19 -11.48 -31.21 12.96
C ARG A 19 -10.73 -29.99 13.50
N PRO A 20 -9.84 -30.10 14.52
CA PRO A 20 -9.08 -28.96 15.00
C PRO A 20 -8.14 -28.39 13.94
N LEU A 21 -7.55 -29.23 13.09
CA LEU A 21 -6.58 -28.80 12.08
C LEU A 21 -7.22 -27.89 11.01
N ALA A 22 -8.43 -28.20 10.55
CA ALA A 22 -9.15 -27.35 9.60
C ALA A 22 -9.56 -26.00 10.17
N VAL A 23 -9.98 -25.97 11.44
CA VAL A 23 -10.27 -24.68 12.12
C VAL A 23 -8.99 -23.88 12.25
N LEU A 24 -7.91 -24.51 12.73
CA LEU A 24 -6.62 -23.87 12.91
C LEU A 24 -6.09 -23.28 11.59
N ALA A 25 -6.13 -24.03 10.49
CA ALA A 25 -5.65 -23.56 9.19
C ALA A 25 -6.44 -22.35 8.67
N VAL A 26 -7.78 -22.39 8.77
CA VAL A 26 -8.63 -21.23 8.39
C VAL A 26 -8.38 -20.04 9.31
N THR A 27 -8.21 -20.27 10.61
CA THR A 27 -7.90 -19.20 11.58
C THR A 27 -6.54 -18.57 11.30
N LEU A 28 -5.49 -19.36 11.06
CA LEU A 28 -4.16 -18.84 10.73
C LEU A 28 -4.19 -18.02 9.44
N GLY A 29 -4.84 -18.53 8.38
CA GLY A 29 -5.01 -17.77 7.14
C GLY A 29 -5.80 -16.48 7.35
N ALA A 30 -6.88 -16.51 8.14
CA ALA A 30 -7.68 -15.33 8.43
C ALA A 30 -6.92 -14.28 9.27
N LEU A 31 -6.10 -14.73 10.23
CA LEU A 31 -5.25 -13.84 11.03
C LEU A 31 -4.13 -13.22 10.19
N TRP A 32 -3.56 -13.97 9.25
CA TRP A 32 -2.58 -13.47 8.30
C TRP A 32 -3.17 -12.40 7.39
N LEU A 33 -4.33 -12.67 6.78
CA LEU A 33 -5.06 -11.68 5.98
C LEU A 33 -5.43 -10.44 6.79
N LEU A 34 -5.92 -10.64 8.02
CA LEU A 34 -6.25 -9.54 8.94
C LEU A 34 -5.02 -8.69 9.25
N ALA A 35 -3.85 -9.31 9.50
CA ALA A 35 -2.62 -8.57 9.74
C ALA A 35 -2.29 -7.67 8.54
N GLY A 36 -2.27 -8.21 7.32
CA GLY A 36 -2.03 -7.41 6.10
C GLY A 36 -3.01 -6.24 5.96
N ALA A 37 -4.31 -6.49 6.15
CA ALA A 37 -5.34 -5.46 6.07
C ALA A 37 -5.18 -4.36 7.14
N LEU A 38 -4.79 -4.71 8.37
CA LEU A 38 -4.54 -3.74 9.44
C LEU A 38 -3.25 -2.94 9.17
N PHE A 39 -2.21 -3.57 8.63
CA PHE A 39 -1.01 -2.85 8.19
C PHE A 39 -1.35 -1.82 7.13
N LYS A 40 -2.14 -2.18 6.11
CA LYS A 40 -2.64 -1.21 5.12
C LYS A 40 -3.46 -0.11 5.79
N LEU A 41 -4.42 -0.47 6.63
CA LEU A 41 -5.30 0.49 7.29
C LEU A 41 -4.57 1.55 8.12
N PHE A 42 -3.49 1.18 8.82
CA PHE A 42 -2.81 2.08 9.77
C PHE A 42 -1.48 2.64 9.27
N LEU A 43 -0.77 1.91 8.41
CA LEU A 43 0.60 2.22 7.99
C LEU A 43 0.77 2.26 6.47
N GLY A 44 -0.23 1.81 5.73
CA GLY A 44 -0.19 1.79 4.27
C GLY A 44 -0.64 3.09 3.64
N THR A 45 -0.27 3.23 2.39
CA THR A 45 -0.64 4.30 1.48
C THR A 45 -1.20 3.68 0.21
N PRO A 46 -1.96 4.42 -0.62
CA PRO A 46 -2.46 3.87 -1.87
C PRO A 46 -1.35 3.43 -2.85
N ASN A 47 -0.11 3.93 -2.69
CA ASN A 47 1.06 3.46 -3.44
C ASN A 47 1.50 2.04 -3.11
N ASP A 48 1.05 1.50 -1.98
CA ASP A 48 1.37 0.13 -1.59
C ASP A 48 0.51 -0.90 -2.35
N LEU A 49 -0.43 -0.43 -3.17
CA LEU A 49 -1.18 -1.29 -4.08
C LEU A 49 -0.31 -1.75 -5.26
N PRO A 50 -0.42 -3.02 -5.67
CA PRO A 50 0.21 -3.52 -6.88
C PRO A 50 -0.17 -2.66 -8.11
N PRO A 51 0.74 -2.46 -9.08
CA PRO A 51 0.47 -1.62 -10.26
C PRO A 51 -0.85 -1.96 -10.97
N ILE A 52 -1.14 -3.26 -11.14
CA ILE A 52 -2.38 -3.74 -11.77
C ILE A 52 -3.66 -3.32 -11.04
N VAL A 53 -3.58 -3.03 -9.74
CA VAL A 53 -4.70 -2.54 -8.93
C VAL A 53 -4.77 -1.02 -8.99
N ARG A 54 -3.63 -0.32 -9.06
CA ARG A 54 -3.58 1.14 -9.20
C ARG A 54 -4.13 1.62 -10.54
N GLU A 55 -3.92 0.86 -11.61
CA GLU A 55 -4.41 1.15 -12.97
C GLU A 55 -5.92 0.90 -13.15
N PHE A 56 -6.64 0.47 -12.11
CA PHE A 56 -8.07 0.24 -12.19
C PHE A 56 -8.82 1.57 -12.41
N PRO A 57 -9.92 1.63 -13.20
CA PRO A 57 -10.59 2.88 -13.58
C PRO A 57 -11.40 3.54 -12.45
N LEU A 58 -11.04 3.31 -11.20
CA LEU A 58 -11.62 3.91 -10.01
C LEU A 58 -10.59 4.81 -9.35
N GLU A 59 -11.06 5.82 -8.63
CA GLU A 59 -10.20 6.68 -7.83
C GLU A 59 -9.30 5.85 -6.89
N LEU A 60 -8.03 6.21 -6.80
CA LEU A 60 -7.03 5.42 -6.09
C LEU A 60 -7.38 5.23 -4.61
N GLY A 61 -7.93 6.27 -3.96
CA GLY A 61 -8.43 6.21 -2.58
C GLY A 61 -9.61 5.24 -2.41
N LEU A 62 -10.57 5.27 -3.34
CA LEU A 62 -11.71 4.33 -3.35
C LEU A 62 -11.26 2.88 -3.54
N THR A 63 -10.32 2.67 -4.47
CA THR A 63 -9.74 1.34 -4.74
C THR A 63 -9.00 0.80 -3.52
N TYR A 64 -8.21 1.65 -2.87
CA TYR A 64 -7.46 1.32 -1.66
C TYR A 64 -8.38 0.96 -0.49
N ASN A 65 -9.32 1.84 -0.14
CA ASN A 65 -10.28 1.61 0.94
C ASN A 65 -11.16 0.39 0.65
N GLY A 66 -11.57 0.21 -0.62
CA GLY A 66 -12.32 -0.95 -1.07
C GLY A 66 -11.57 -2.26 -0.88
N ALA A 67 -10.28 -2.31 -1.24
CA ALA A 67 -9.43 -3.48 -1.04
C ALA A 67 -9.32 -3.85 0.45
N ILE A 68 -9.03 -2.88 1.32
CA ILE A 68 -8.95 -3.10 2.78
C ILE A 68 -10.30 -3.59 3.32
N THR A 69 -11.42 -2.97 2.93
CA THR A 69 -12.77 -3.39 3.32
C THR A 69 -13.02 -4.86 2.96
N ILE A 70 -12.68 -5.27 1.75
CA ILE A 70 -12.85 -6.67 1.29
C ILE A 70 -12.03 -7.62 2.16
N GLU A 71 -10.75 -7.33 2.39
CA GLU A 71 -9.86 -8.16 3.20
C GLU A 71 -10.35 -8.30 4.64
N LEU A 72 -10.72 -7.19 5.28
CA LEU A 72 -11.22 -7.17 6.66
C LEU A 72 -12.53 -7.97 6.81
N VAL A 73 -13.48 -7.79 5.89
CA VAL A 73 -14.76 -8.52 5.92
C VAL A 73 -14.55 -10.01 5.72
N ILE A 74 -13.67 -10.41 4.79
CA ILE A 74 -13.36 -11.83 4.54
C ILE A 74 -12.66 -12.45 5.75
N ALA A 75 -11.67 -11.77 6.34
CA ALA A 75 -10.99 -12.23 7.55
C ALA A 75 -11.99 -12.38 8.72
N ALA A 76 -12.84 -11.38 8.95
CA ALA A 76 -13.86 -11.44 9.99
C ALA A 76 -14.86 -12.60 9.75
N LEU A 77 -15.32 -12.79 8.51
CA LEU A 77 -16.20 -13.90 8.15
C LEU A 77 -15.53 -15.27 8.36
N ALA A 78 -14.25 -15.39 8.03
CA ALA A 78 -13.47 -16.62 8.23
C ALA A 78 -13.23 -16.93 9.71
N LEU A 79 -13.03 -15.92 10.56
CA LEU A 79 -12.91 -16.11 12.02
C LEU A 79 -14.25 -16.46 12.68
N LEU A 80 -15.33 -15.79 12.29
CA LEU A 80 -16.66 -15.97 12.88
C LEU A 80 -17.36 -17.24 12.37
N VAL A 81 -17.30 -17.48 11.05
CA VAL A 81 -17.98 -18.60 10.39
C VAL A 81 -17.01 -19.36 9.45
N PRO A 82 -16.02 -20.11 10.00
CA PRO A 82 -14.93 -20.72 9.22
C PRO A 82 -15.40 -21.60 8.05
N ARG A 83 -16.52 -22.33 8.22
CA ARG A 83 -17.10 -23.19 7.17
C ARG A 83 -17.53 -22.41 5.91
N ARG A 84 -17.88 -21.12 6.04
CA ARG A 84 -18.26 -20.26 4.90
C ARG A 84 -17.12 -19.35 4.48
N GLY A 85 -16.44 -18.75 5.45
CA GLY A 85 -15.40 -17.76 5.17
C GLY A 85 -14.15 -18.33 4.47
N TRP A 86 -13.86 -19.63 4.59
CA TRP A 86 -12.71 -20.23 3.89
C TRP A 86 -12.78 -20.07 2.36
N ILE A 87 -13.98 -19.96 1.77
CA ILE A 87 -14.13 -19.78 0.31
C ILE A 87 -13.60 -18.41 -0.08
N GLY A 88 -14.07 -17.34 0.58
CA GLY A 88 -13.58 -15.98 0.33
C GLY A 88 -12.09 -15.86 0.63
N LEU A 89 -11.64 -16.44 1.74
CA LEU A 89 -10.22 -16.43 2.13
C LEU A 89 -9.35 -17.15 1.08
N GLY A 90 -9.79 -18.30 0.58
CA GLY A 90 -9.06 -19.04 -0.46
C GLY A 90 -9.02 -18.30 -1.80
N LEU A 91 -10.12 -17.63 -2.18
CA LEU A 91 -10.16 -16.80 -3.39
C LEU A 91 -9.24 -15.59 -3.29
N VAL A 92 -9.19 -14.91 -2.14
CA VAL A 92 -8.28 -13.79 -1.92
C VAL A 92 -6.82 -14.24 -2.00
N PHE A 93 -6.44 -15.35 -1.37
CA PHE A 93 -5.08 -15.87 -1.49
C PHE A 93 -4.73 -16.24 -2.94
N LEU A 94 -5.66 -16.82 -3.70
CA LEU A 94 -5.43 -17.08 -5.13
C LEU A 94 -5.20 -15.79 -5.93
N VAL A 95 -5.93 -14.71 -5.63
CA VAL A 95 -5.72 -13.41 -6.28
C VAL A 95 -4.37 -12.83 -5.89
N PHE A 96 -3.98 -12.89 -4.61
CA PHE A 96 -2.67 -12.44 -4.14
C PHE A 96 -1.54 -13.23 -4.78
N ASP A 97 -1.61 -14.55 -4.77
CA ASP A 97 -0.63 -15.43 -5.43
C ASP A 97 -0.49 -15.06 -6.92
N ALA A 98 -1.61 -14.85 -7.62
CA ALA A 98 -1.60 -14.47 -9.04
C ALA A 98 -0.93 -13.11 -9.30
N ILE A 99 -1.14 -12.13 -8.41
CA ILE A 99 -0.46 -10.82 -8.48
C ILE A 99 1.03 -10.99 -8.16
N LEU A 100 1.37 -11.71 -7.09
CA LEU A 100 2.76 -11.91 -6.64
C LEU A 100 3.63 -12.64 -7.68
N VAL A 101 3.06 -13.59 -8.42
CA VAL A 101 3.76 -14.25 -9.54
C VAL A 101 4.17 -13.24 -10.62
N ARG A 102 3.41 -12.16 -10.83
CA ARG A 102 3.78 -11.10 -11.78
C ARG A 102 4.81 -10.12 -11.24
N MET A 103 5.09 -10.16 -9.93
CA MET A 103 5.98 -9.24 -9.24
C MET A 103 7.24 -9.94 -8.70
N LEU A 104 7.56 -11.16 -9.14
CA LEU A 104 8.67 -11.93 -8.56
C LEU A 104 10.04 -11.22 -8.63
N ASP A 105 10.22 -10.38 -9.65
CA ASP A 105 11.46 -9.61 -9.85
C ASP A 105 11.44 -8.25 -9.12
N ALA A 106 10.32 -7.87 -8.49
CA ALA A 106 10.22 -6.61 -7.77
C ALA A 106 10.93 -6.68 -6.39
N PRO A 107 11.49 -5.55 -5.90
CA PRO A 107 12.18 -5.52 -4.61
C PRO A 107 11.23 -5.72 -3.41
N SER A 108 9.96 -5.35 -3.55
CA SER A 108 8.92 -5.51 -2.53
C SER A 108 7.55 -5.68 -3.16
N CYS A 109 6.66 -6.39 -2.48
CA CYS A 109 5.27 -6.61 -2.92
C CYS A 109 4.27 -5.55 -2.42
N GLY A 110 4.68 -4.66 -1.49
CA GLY A 110 3.78 -3.62 -0.93
C GLY A 110 2.67 -4.14 -0.01
N CYS A 111 2.47 -5.46 0.13
CA CYS A 111 1.33 -6.03 0.85
C CYS A 111 1.20 -5.64 2.33
N PHE A 112 2.28 -5.22 2.99
CA PHE A 112 2.32 -4.74 4.38
C PHE A 112 2.60 -3.23 4.51
N GLY A 113 2.49 -2.50 3.40
CA GLY A 113 2.82 -1.08 3.32
C GLY A 113 4.32 -0.82 3.11
N SER A 114 4.65 0.42 2.76
CA SER A 114 6.02 0.89 2.48
C SER A 114 7.00 0.72 3.65
N LYS A 115 6.50 0.57 4.88
CA LYS A 115 7.33 0.43 6.09
C LYS A 115 7.88 -0.98 6.30
N VAL A 116 7.29 -2.00 5.66
CA VAL A 116 7.76 -3.39 5.76
C VAL A 116 8.05 -3.93 4.37
N SER A 117 9.31 -3.90 3.97
CA SER A 117 9.76 -4.49 2.71
C SER A 117 9.82 -6.01 2.84
N LEU A 118 8.93 -6.70 2.11
CA LEU A 118 8.87 -8.16 2.08
C LEU A 118 9.05 -8.64 0.63
N PRO A 119 10.08 -9.46 0.34
CA PRO A 119 10.31 -9.95 -1.00
C PRO A 119 9.08 -10.70 -1.54
N PRO A 120 8.63 -10.46 -2.78
CA PRO A 120 7.44 -11.09 -3.37
C PRO A 120 7.47 -12.62 -3.30
N ALA A 121 8.64 -13.24 -3.50
CA ALA A 121 8.81 -14.69 -3.40
C ALA A 121 8.54 -15.24 -1.98
N VAL A 122 8.90 -14.49 -0.94
CA VAL A 122 8.63 -14.88 0.46
C VAL A 122 7.14 -14.77 0.77
N MET A 123 6.51 -13.67 0.36
CA MET A 123 5.07 -13.47 0.52
C MET A 123 4.28 -14.58 -0.19
N LEU A 124 4.65 -14.88 -1.44
CA LEU A 124 4.05 -15.96 -2.23
C LEU A 124 4.18 -17.30 -1.53
N GLY A 125 5.36 -17.60 -0.95
CA GLY A 125 5.58 -18.82 -0.17
C GLY A 125 4.66 -18.93 1.05
N ILE A 126 4.43 -17.81 1.76
CA ILE A 126 3.55 -17.78 2.93
C ILE A 126 2.08 -17.95 2.50
N ASP A 127 1.61 -17.17 1.52
CA ASP A 127 0.22 -17.19 1.04
C ASP A 127 -0.14 -18.55 0.44
N SER A 128 0.70 -19.05 -0.49
CA SER A 128 0.54 -20.38 -1.09
C SER A 128 0.62 -21.49 -0.04
N GLY A 129 1.51 -21.37 0.95
CA GLY A 129 1.63 -22.32 2.05
C GLY A 129 0.37 -22.39 2.91
N LEU A 130 -0.18 -21.23 3.29
CA LEU A 130 -1.44 -21.13 4.05
C LEU A 130 -2.63 -21.64 3.23
N LEU A 131 -2.70 -21.31 1.94
CA LEU A 131 -3.74 -21.79 1.04
C LEU A 131 -3.71 -23.31 0.90
N VAL A 132 -2.54 -23.90 0.63
CA VAL A 132 -2.38 -25.36 0.53
C VAL A 132 -2.71 -26.03 1.87
N ALA A 133 -2.22 -25.52 2.99
CA ALA A 133 -2.53 -26.05 4.32
C ALA A 133 -4.05 -26.03 4.59
N MET A 134 -4.72 -24.92 4.26
CA MET A 134 -6.16 -24.78 4.38
C MET A 134 -6.89 -25.82 3.50
N LEU A 135 -6.55 -25.94 2.22
CA LEU A 135 -7.19 -26.91 1.31
C LEU A 135 -6.96 -28.37 1.75
N ALA A 136 -5.73 -28.69 2.16
CA ALA A 136 -5.35 -30.01 2.66
C ALA A 136 -6.12 -30.39 3.93
N ALA A 137 -6.45 -29.40 4.77
CA ALA A 137 -7.25 -29.59 5.98
C ALA A 137 -8.75 -29.86 5.69
N ARG A 138 -9.22 -29.66 4.45
CA ARG A 138 -10.59 -29.94 3.99
C ARG A 138 -11.67 -29.14 4.76
N PRO A 139 -11.64 -27.79 4.73
CA PRO A 139 -12.52 -26.92 5.52
C PRO A 139 -14.02 -27.12 5.22
N TRP A 140 -14.36 -27.66 4.05
CA TRP A 140 -15.74 -28.05 3.72
C TRP A 140 -16.33 -29.15 4.62
N ARG A 141 -15.50 -29.87 5.39
CA ARG A 141 -15.94 -30.86 6.39
C ARG A 141 -16.19 -30.27 7.78
N LEU A 142 -15.93 -28.98 8.00
CA LEU A 142 -16.17 -28.32 9.28
C LEU A 142 -17.65 -28.35 9.66
N ALA A 143 -17.98 -28.56 10.93
CA ALA A 143 -19.36 -28.44 11.38
C ALA A 143 -19.84 -26.98 11.23
N PRO A 144 -21.09 -26.74 10.82
CA PRO A 144 -21.63 -25.38 10.74
C PRO A 144 -21.69 -24.78 12.15
N ARG A 145 -20.98 -23.66 12.35
CA ARG A 145 -21.14 -22.82 13.54
C ARG A 145 -22.34 -21.91 13.33
N ARG A 146 -23.28 -21.90 14.28
CA ARG A 146 -24.43 -20.99 14.26
C ARG A 146 -24.09 -19.75 15.06
N ILE A 147 -23.86 -18.63 14.37
CA ILE A 147 -23.86 -17.30 14.97
C ILE A 147 -25.19 -16.64 14.59
N PRO A 148 -25.92 -16.02 15.52
CA PRO A 148 -27.14 -15.31 15.19
C PRO A 148 -26.88 -14.25 14.13
N THR A 149 -27.72 -14.17 13.09
CA THR A 149 -27.59 -13.17 12.02
C THR A 149 -27.59 -11.74 12.58
N LEU A 150 -28.34 -11.51 13.66
CA LEU A 150 -28.40 -10.25 14.39
C LEU A 150 -27.05 -9.82 14.97
N VAL A 151 -26.12 -10.74 15.19
CA VAL A 151 -24.75 -10.44 15.65
C VAL A 151 -23.80 -10.37 14.45
N LEU A 152 -23.88 -11.32 13.54
CA LEU A 152 -22.96 -11.40 12.40
C LEU A 152 -23.05 -10.18 11.47
N ALA A 153 -24.27 -9.79 11.09
CA ALA A 153 -24.49 -8.69 10.15
C ALA A 153 -23.93 -7.35 10.66
N PRO A 154 -24.24 -6.88 11.88
CA PRO A 154 -23.67 -5.61 12.36
C PRO A 154 -22.16 -5.68 12.58
N THR A 155 -21.60 -6.83 12.98
CA THR A 155 -20.14 -6.97 13.09
C THR A 155 -19.47 -6.80 11.73
N LEU A 156 -19.96 -7.46 10.68
CA LEU A 156 -19.41 -7.31 9.34
C LEU A 156 -19.62 -5.89 8.79
N ALA A 157 -20.77 -5.27 9.06
CA ALA A 157 -21.01 -3.88 8.66
C ALA A 157 -20.06 -2.90 9.36
N ALA A 158 -19.85 -3.05 10.66
CA ALA A 158 -18.91 -2.22 11.41
C ALA A 158 -17.47 -2.35 10.88
N VAL A 159 -17.04 -3.56 10.57
CA VAL A 159 -15.73 -3.84 9.98
C VAL A 159 -15.62 -3.26 8.56
N ALA A 160 -16.69 -3.34 7.76
CA ALA A 160 -16.69 -2.83 6.39
C ALA A 160 -16.59 -1.30 6.33
N VAL A 161 -17.21 -0.62 7.30
CA VAL A 161 -17.23 0.84 7.41
C VAL A 161 -15.93 1.40 8.01
N LEU A 162 -15.15 0.56 8.71
CA LEU A 162 -13.94 1.02 9.42
C LEU A 162 -12.92 1.76 8.54
N PRO A 163 -12.55 1.29 7.33
CA PRO A 163 -11.62 2.02 6.46
C PRO A 163 -12.12 3.41 6.05
N TRP A 164 -13.44 3.55 5.89
CA TRP A 164 -14.09 4.79 5.47
C TRP A 164 -14.27 5.79 6.61
N LEU A 165 -14.30 5.33 7.86
CA LEU A 165 -14.33 6.23 9.03
C LEU A 165 -12.94 6.73 9.41
N LEU A 166 -11.92 5.94 9.10
CA LEU A 166 -10.52 6.32 9.29
C LEU A 166 -9.96 7.07 8.08
N ASP A 167 -10.83 7.41 7.12
CA ASP A 167 -10.47 7.94 5.81
C ASP A 167 -9.62 9.21 5.93
N ARG A 168 -8.38 9.06 5.48
CA ARG A 168 -7.44 10.13 5.16
C ARG A 168 -7.77 10.48 3.70
N GLN A 169 -8.60 11.48 3.44
CA GLN A 169 -9.13 11.71 2.09
C GLN A 169 -8.02 12.07 1.10
N VAL A 170 -7.87 11.29 0.03
CA VAL A 170 -7.15 11.71 -1.18
C VAL A 170 -8.04 12.77 -1.82
N THR A 171 -7.64 14.04 -1.80
CA THR A 171 -8.35 15.03 -2.61
C THR A 171 -7.60 15.09 -3.94
N THR A 172 -8.14 14.45 -4.98
CA THR A 172 -7.71 14.71 -6.35
C THR A 172 -7.97 16.19 -6.62
N LEU A 173 -6.93 17.01 -6.61
CA LEU A 173 -6.98 18.39 -7.11
C LEU A 173 -7.15 18.33 -8.62
N ALA A 174 -8.40 18.17 -9.06
CA ALA A 174 -8.79 18.22 -10.46
C ALA A 174 -10.14 18.91 -10.59
N GLU A 175 -10.26 20.14 -10.06
CA GLU A 175 -11.15 21.15 -10.65
C GLU A 175 -10.44 22.51 -10.64
N PRO A 176 -10.10 23.08 -11.81
CA PRO A 176 -9.59 24.43 -11.89
C PRO A 176 -10.76 25.40 -11.68
N GLY A 177 -10.88 25.87 -10.44
CA GLY A 177 -11.71 27.02 -10.10
C GLY A 177 -12.74 26.72 -9.03
N ILE A 178 -12.38 26.98 -7.77
CA ILE A 178 -13.16 27.79 -6.84
C ILE A 178 -12.21 28.30 -5.76
N ALA A 179 -12.19 29.62 -5.64
CA ALA A 179 -11.46 30.35 -4.63
C ALA A 179 -11.86 29.96 -3.21
N HIS A 180 -10.89 30.01 -2.30
CA HIS A 180 -11.01 30.15 -0.85
C HIS A 180 -12.40 29.93 -0.24
N SER A 181 -12.59 28.77 0.39
CA SER A 181 -13.40 28.66 1.59
C SER A 181 -12.54 28.11 2.72
N THR A 182 -12.00 29.04 3.50
CA THR A 182 -11.71 28.85 4.93
C THR A 182 -13.00 28.45 5.62
N GLU A 183 -13.24 27.15 5.77
CA GLU A 183 -14.13 26.63 6.80
C GLU A 183 -13.70 25.22 7.21
N ASP A 184 -13.35 25.14 8.48
CA ASP A 184 -13.15 23.97 9.33
C ASP A 184 -14.02 22.77 8.91
N SER A 185 -13.40 21.75 8.31
CA SER A 185 -14.04 20.47 8.00
C SER A 185 -12.98 19.38 8.10
N GLY A 186 -12.88 18.82 9.31
CA GLY A 186 -12.26 17.52 9.59
C GLY A 186 -10.76 17.44 9.33
N ALA A 187 -9.97 17.25 10.38
CA ALA A 187 -8.55 16.92 10.32
C ALA A 187 -8.29 15.51 9.73
N GLY A 188 -8.75 15.26 8.49
CA GLY A 188 -8.30 14.14 7.67
C GLY A 188 -6.97 14.52 7.01
N GLU A 189 -5.99 13.63 7.06
CA GLU A 189 -4.76 13.79 6.26
C GLU A 189 -5.15 13.84 4.78
N ARG A 190 -4.80 14.93 4.09
CA ARG A 190 -5.04 15.08 2.65
C ARG A 190 -3.87 14.46 1.89
N TRP A 191 -4.15 13.62 0.91
CA TRP A 191 -3.11 13.07 0.05
C TRP A 191 -2.99 13.84 -1.26
N LEU A 192 -1.77 13.94 -1.77
CA LEU A 192 -1.47 14.50 -3.08
C LEU A 192 -0.69 13.45 -3.89
N GLU A 193 -1.29 12.94 -4.96
CA GLU A 193 -0.62 12.06 -5.91
C GLU A 193 0.26 12.87 -6.85
N LEU A 194 1.54 12.49 -6.92
CA LEU A 194 2.53 13.11 -7.80
C LEU A 194 3.03 12.03 -8.77
N ASP A 195 2.20 11.70 -9.76
CA ASP A 195 2.59 10.82 -10.88
C ASP A 195 3.49 11.60 -11.85
N VAL A 196 4.77 11.70 -11.50
CA VAL A 196 5.75 12.51 -12.23
C VAL A 196 5.95 12.04 -13.67
N GLU A 197 5.81 10.75 -13.95
CA GLU A 197 5.99 10.19 -15.29
C GLU A 197 4.89 10.67 -16.24
N SER A 198 3.66 10.87 -15.73
CA SER A 198 2.57 11.47 -16.49
C SER A 198 2.76 12.96 -16.81
N TRP A 199 3.81 13.60 -16.30
CA TRP A 199 4.09 15.02 -16.52
C TRP A 199 4.96 15.29 -17.75
N VAL A 200 5.53 14.24 -18.37
CA VAL A 200 6.33 14.41 -19.59
C VAL A 200 5.51 15.09 -20.69
N GLY A 201 6.08 16.16 -21.24
CA GLY A 201 5.47 17.03 -22.26
C GLY A 201 4.63 18.18 -21.71
N LYS A 202 4.46 18.31 -20.39
CA LYS A 202 3.71 19.40 -19.74
C LYS A 202 4.65 20.50 -19.23
N SER A 203 4.13 21.72 -19.09
CA SER A 203 4.80 22.78 -18.32
C SER A 203 4.77 22.45 -16.82
N LEU A 204 5.73 22.95 -16.04
CA LEU A 204 5.68 22.89 -14.57
C LEU A 204 4.40 23.51 -14.00
N ASP A 205 3.87 24.56 -14.65
CA ASP A 205 2.62 25.24 -14.26
C ASP A 205 1.37 24.37 -14.41
N GLU A 206 1.46 23.31 -15.23
CA GLU A 206 0.38 22.34 -15.45
C GLU A 206 0.47 21.15 -14.49
N THR A 207 1.47 21.13 -13.60
CA THR A 207 1.67 20.09 -12.60
C THR A 207 1.09 20.51 -11.26
N PRO A 208 0.77 19.56 -10.36
CA PRO A 208 0.36 19.88 -9.00
C PRO A 208 1.40 20.69 -8.19
N LEU A 209 2.66 20.80 -8.63
CA LEU A 209 3.68 21.59 -7.94
C LEU A 209 3.36 23.09 -7.95
N ALA A 210 2.72 23.57 -9.01
CA ALA A 210 2.38 24.99 -9.20
C ALA A 210 1.42 25.53 -8.12
N ASP A 211 0.65 24.65 -7.49
CA ASP A 211 -0.29 25.03 -6.43
C ASP A 211 0.41 25.31 -5.09
N PHE A 212 1.66 24.86 -4.93
CA PHE A 212 2.36 24.85 -3.64
C PHE A 212 3.71 25.55 -3.66
N ILE A 213 4.32 25.71 -4.84
CA ILE A 213 5.64 26.31 -5.01
C ILE A 213 5.49 27.58 -5.85
N ASP A 214 6.16 28.66 -5.42
CA ASP A 214 6.29 29.87 -6.23
C ASP A 214 7.29 29.63 -7.37
N LEU A 215 6.79 29.08 -8.49
CA LEU A 215 7.59 28.74 -9.66
C LEU A 215 8.26 29.97 -10.30
N ASP A 216 7.67 31.16 -10.16
CA ASP A 216 8.23 32.42 -10.69
C ASP A 216 9.53 32.82 -9.99
N SER A 217 9.73 32.34 -8.76
CA SER A 217 10.95 32.58 -7.98
C SER A 217 12.11 31.64 -8.35
N LEU A 218 11.83 30.61 -9.16
CA LEU A 218 12.76 29.54 -9.51
C LEU A 218 13.16 29.61 -10.98
N ILE A 219 14.39 29.21 -11.29
CA ILE A 219 14.81 28.93 -12.66
C ILE A 219 14.22 27.57 -13.06
N PRO A 220 13.34 27.51 -14.07
CA PRO A 220 12.63 26.28 -14.42
C PRO A 220 13.53 25.25 -15.11
N ASP A 221 14.44 25.69 -15.98
CA ASP A 221 15.28 24.80 -16.79
C ASP A 221 16.36 24.13 -15.95
N GLY A 222 16.45 22.80 -16.02
CA GLY A 222 17.43 22.02 -15.27
C GLY A 222 16.89 20.70 -14.75
N ILE A 223 17.53 20.19 -13.70
CA ILE A 223 17.15 18.97 -13.01
C ILE A 223 16.27 19.35 -11.82
N TRP A 224 15.09 18.75 -11.70
CA TRP A 224 14.24 18.87 -10.51
C TRP A 224 14.23 17.54 -9.78
N VAL A 225 14.42 17.57 -8.46
CA VAL A 225 14.45 16.35 -7.64
C VAL A 225 13.45 16.48 -6.50
N LEU A 226 12.40 15.67 -6.55
CA LEU A 226 11.44 15.49 -5.46
C LEU A 226 11.99 14.44 -4.51
N TYR A 227 12.29 14.83 -3.26
CA TYR A 227 12.98 13.96 -2.31
C TYR A 227 12.41 14.01 -0.90
N ARG A 228 12.69 12.94 -0.13
CA ARG A 228 12.42 12.86 1.31
C ARG A 228 13.74 12.80 2.07
N THR A 229 13.80 13.49 3.20
CA THR A 229 15.02 13.54 4.05
C THR A 229 15.32 12.20 4.74
N THR A 230 14.29 11.35 4.85
CA THR A 230 14.29 10.03 5.51
C THR A 230 14.40 8.87 4.52
N CYS A 231 14.65 9.13 3.23
CA CYS A 231 14.71 8.10 2.18
C CYS A 231 16.17 7.77 1.79
N ASP A 232 16.55 6.50 1.93
CA ASP A 232 17.90 6.01 1.59
C ASP A 232 18.22 6.16 0.09
N HIS A 233 17.23 5.91 -0.79
CA HIS A 233 17.40 6.12 -2.23
C HIS A 233 17.59 7.60 -2.57
N CYS A 234 16.90 8.51 -1.87
CA CYS A 234 17.12 9.95 -2.01
C CYS A 234 18.53 10.34 -1.55
N ALA A 235 19.00 9.78 -0.44
CA ALA A 235 20.35 10.06 0.07
C ALA A 235 21.43 9.63 -0.92
N ALA A 236 21.32 8.42 -1.48
CA ALA A 236 22.25 7.91 -2.49
C ALA A 236 22.20 8.75 -3.78
N HIS A 237 21.01 9.10 -4.24
CA HIS A 237 20.82 9.88 -5.46
C HIS A 237 21.34 11.32 -5.33
N LEU A 238 21.03 12.01 -4.24
CA LEU A 238 21.51 13.38 -3.99
C LEU A 238 23.03 13.41 -3.75
N ALA A 239 23.59 12.39 -3.10
CA ALA A 239 25.04 12.24 -2.97
C ALA A 239 25.74 12.04 -4.32
N HIS A 240 25.09 11.34 -5.26
CA HIS A 240 25.59 11.18 -6.62
C HIS A 240 25.53 12.48 -7.40
N LEU A 241 24.39 13.20 -7.34
CA LEU A 241 24.24 14.51 -7.97
C LEU A 241 25.27 15.51 -7.42
N ALA A 242 25.52 15.53 -6.11
CA ALA A 242 26.53 16.39 -5.49
C ALA A 242 27.96 16.16 -6.03
N GLN A 243 28.25 14.96 -6.55
CA GLN A 243 29.56 14.60 -7.11
C GLN A 243 29.65 14.84 -8.61
N THR A 244 28.52 14.81 -9.32
CA THR A 244 28.46 14.79 -10.79
C THR A 244 28.02 16.13 -11.37
N GLU A 245 27.08 16.81 -10.74
CA GLU A 245 26.61 18.13 -11.15
C GLU A 245 27.43 19.22 -10.47
N VAL A 246 28.30 19.85 -11.25
CA VAL A 246 29.19 20.95 -10.81
C VAL A 246 28.78 22.30 -11.39
N GLY A 247 27.49 22.47 -11.68
CA GLY A 247 26.92 23.69 -12.26
C GLY A 247 26.77 23.70 -13.78
N GLU A 248 26.77 22.53 -14.42
CA GLU A 248 26.41 22.41 -15.85
C GLU A 248 24.93 22.69 -16.08
N ARG A 249 24.09 22.30 -15.11
CA ARG A 249 22.64 22.52 -15.10
C ARG A 249 22.20 23.10 -13.77
N MET A 250 21.10 23.83 -13.77
CA MET A 250 20.43 24.19 -12.53
C MET A 250 19.87 22.93 -11.89
N VAL A 251 19.93 22.85 -10.56
CA VAL A 251 19.35 21.76 -9.79
C VAL A 251 18.35 22.36 -8.80
N THR A 252 17.08 21.99 -8.94
CA THR A 252 16.00 22.39 -8.03
C THR A 252 15.62 21.22 -7.14
N LEU A 253 15.90 21.35 -5.84
CA LEU A 253 15.60 20.34 -4.84
C LEU A 253 14.24 20.65 -4.19
N VAL A 254 13.25 19.79 -4.43
CA VAL A 254 11.90 19.91 -3.88
C VAL A 254 11.76 18.91 -2.73
N ARG A 255 11.73 19.42 -1.49
CA ARG A 255 11.55 18.58 -0.30
C ARG A 255 10.07 18.26 -0.11
N LEU A 256 9.76 16.97 -0.02
CA LEU A 256 8.46 16.46 0.42
C LEU A 256 8.48 16.37 1.95
N GLU A 257 8.01 17.41 2.64
CA GLU A 257 8.04 17.44 4.10
C GLU A 257 6.98 16.50 4.69
N GLU A 258 7.38 15.67 5.65
CA GLU A 258 6.46 14.80 6.40
C GLU A 258 6.45 15.22 7.88
N LYS A 259 5.28 15.14 8.54
CA LYS A 259 5.14 15.47 9.98
C LYS A 259 6.08 14.69 10.90
N THR A 260 6.56 13.54 10.46
CA THR A 260 7.47 12.69 11.22
C THR A 260 8.95 13.01 11.00
N ASP A 261 9.28 13.91 10.08
CA ASP A 261 10.66 14.31 9.80
C ASP A 261 11.28 14.95 11.05
N ASN A 262 12.47 14.48 11.42
CA ASN A 262 13.28 15.06 12.49
C ASN A 262 14.77 14.73 12.27
N GLU A 263 15.65 15.38 13.00
CA GLU A 263 17.09 15.16 12.81
C GLU A 263 17.53 13.71 13.13
N ALA A 264 16.79 12.99 13.98
CA ALA A 264 17.15 11.63 14.36
C ALA A 264 16.79 10.56 13.31
N ASN A 265 15.86 10.83 12.40
CA ASN A 265 15.51 9.92 11.30
C ASN A 265 15.99 10.37 9.93
N ARG A 266 16.69 11.52 9.85
CA ARG A 266 17.31 12.03 8.64
C ARG A 266 18.44 11.12 8.18
N VAL A 267 18.41 10.74 6.90
CA VAL A 267 19.47 9.95 6.23
C VAL A 267 20.15 10.71 5.08
N VAL A 268 19.49 11.76 4.56
CA VAL A 268 20.08 12.64 3.54
C VAL A 268 21.02 13.66 4.19
N HIS A 269 22.33 13.40 4.09
CA HIS A 269 23.39 14.26 4.66
C HIS A 269 24.26 14.96 3.61
N LEU A 270 24.25 14.48 2.36
CA LEU A 270 25.02 15.06 1.27
C LEU A 270 24.08 15.44 0.12
N MET A 271 24.14 16.70 -0.31
CA MET A 271 23.31 17.27 -1.37
C MET A 271 24.18 18.16 -2.26
N PRO A 272 23.79 18.43 -3.51
CA PRO A 272 24.47 19.43 -4.32
C PRO A 272 24.36 20.80 -3.64
N GLU A 273 25.43 21.59 -3.71
CA GLU A 273 25.52 22.92 -3.12
C GLU A 273 26.12 23.91 -4.13
N GLY A 274 25.76 25.19 -4.01
CA GLY A 274 26.32 26.26 -4.83
C GLY A 274 25.26 27.13 -5.51
N GLY A 275 25.72 28.11 -6.29
CA GLY A 275 24.83 29.08 -6.96
C GLY A 275 23.96 28.50 -8.09
N PHE A 276 24.15 27.23 -8.44
CA PHE A 276 23.33 26.50 -9.41
C PHE A 276 22.26 25.63 -8.74
N VAL A 277 22.13 25.68 -7.42
CA VAL A 277 21.17 24.89 -6.65
C VAL A 277 20.08 25.79 -6.08
N GLN A 278 18.83 25.37 -6.24
CA GLN A 278 17.64 26.02 -5.72
C GLN A 278 16.88 25.04 -4.82
N HIS A 279 16.15 25.56 -3.84
CA HIS A 279 15.37 24.76 -2.91
C HIS A 279 13.92 25.22 -2.89
N ALA A 280 13.02 24.25 -2.86
CA ALA A 280 11.62 24.44 -2.59
C ALA A 280 11.14 23.36 -1.61
N GLU A 281 10.09 23.66 -0.85
CA GLU A 281 9.49 22.72 0.10
C GLU A 281 7.99 22.67 -0.12
N LEU A 282 7.42 21.47 -0.13
CA LEU A 282 5.99 21.27 -0.15
C LEU A 282 5.45 21.21 1.30
N PRO A 283 4.20 21.63 1.57
CA PRO A 283 3.68 21.78 2.92
C PRO A 283 3.43 20.45 3.66
N ASP A 284 3.94 20.34 4.89
CA ASP A 284 3.77 19.18 5.80
C ASP A 284 2.32 18.79 6.16
N SER A 285 1.35 19.61 5.75
CA SER A 285 -0.09 19.38 5.88
C SER A 285 -0.62 18.29 4.94
N LEU A 286 0.15 17.92 3.92
CA LEU A 286 -0.21 16.94 2.90
C LEU A 286 0.62 15.66 3.03
N THR A 287 0.05 14.54 2.59
CA THR A 287 0.78 13.28 2.43
C THR A 287 1.01 13.00 0.95
N TYR A 288 2.27 12.99 0.53
CA TYR A 288 2.63 12.82 -0.88
C TYR A 288 2.65 11.34 -1.29
N VAL A 289 1.93 11.03 -2.37
CA VAL A 289 1.85 9.71 -2.99
C VAL A 289 2.75 9.73 -4.23
N ILE A 290 4.01 9.36 -4.03
CA ILE A 290 5.09 9.29 -5.04
C ILE A 290 6.18 8.33 -4.56
N THR A 291 6.85 7.60 -5.47
CA THR A 291 8.07 6.86 -5.14
C THR A 291 9.28 7.79 -5.26
N THR A 292 9.98 8.03 -4.15
CA THR A 292 11.13 8.95 -4.15
C THR A 292 12.48 8.24 -4.30
N PRO A 293 13.49 8.90 -4.89
CA PRO A 293 13.42 10.21 -5.55
C PRO A 293 12.59 10.19 -6.84
N GLY A 294 11.89 11.30 -7.11
CA GLY A 294 11.36 11.63 -8.43
C GLY A 294 12.28 12.64 -9.10
N GLU A 295 12.82 12.33 -10.26
CA GLU A 295 13.71 13.22 -11.03
C GLU A 295 12.99 13.70 -12.29
N LEU A 296 13.01 15.00 -12.54
CA LEU A 296 12.54 15.63 -13.77
C LEU A 296 13.72 16.32 -14.48
N ILE A 297 13.71 16.28 -15.80
CA ILE A 297 14.53 17.13 -16.65
C ILE A 297 13.60 18.11 -17.33
N VAL A 298 13.85 19.40 -17.13
CA VAL A 298 13.04 20.50 -17.66
C VAL A 298 13.87 21.30 -18.64
N GLU A 299 13.33 21.49 -19.85
CA GLU A 299 13.94 22.27 -20.92
C GLU A 299 12.92 23.25 -21.50
N ASN A 300 13.26 24.54 -21.51
CA ASN A 300 12.38 25.64 -21.90
C ASN A 300 11.03 25.63 -21.14
N GLY A 301 11.09 25.33 -19.84
CA GLY A 301 9.91 25.21 -18.96
C GLY A 301 9.07 23.96 -19.17
N ILE A 302 9.43 23.06 -20.11
CA ILE A 302 8.70 21.83 -20.40
C ILE A 302 9.45 20.63 -19.81
N ILE A 303 8.71 19.73 -19.16
CA ILE A 303 9.26 18.48 -18.64
C ILE A 303 9.53 17.53 -19.81
N VAL A 304 10.79 17.32 -20.15
CA VAL A 304 11.21 16.45 -21.27
C VAL A 304 11.48 15.01 -20.83
N SER A 305 11.77 14.81 -19.55
CA SER A 305 11.96 13.51 -18.94
C SER A 305 11.48 13.56 -17.49
N ALA A 306 10.85 12.51 -17.02
CA ALA A 306 10.47 12.34 -15.62
C ALA A 306 10.59 10.86 -15.25
N LYS A 307 11.13 10.58 -14.07
CA LYS A 307 11.33 9.21 -13.59
C LYS A 307 11.26 9.11 -12.08
N GLU A 308 10.65 8.04 -11.59
CA GLU A 308 10.75 7.64 -10.18
C GLU A 308 11.86 6.59 -10.00
N ALA A 309 12.44 6.49 -8.80
CA ALA A 309 13.57 5.62 -8.47
C ALA A 309 13.40 4.11 -8.76
N ALA A 310 12.19 3.66 -9.11
CA ALA A 310 11.93 2.28 -9.51
C ALA A 310 12.10 2.00 -11.02
N SER A 311 12.28 3.03 -11.84
CA SER A 311 12.21 2.93 -13.32
C SER A 311 13.53 2.56 -14.03
N ASP A 312 14.66 2.48 -13.30
CA ASP A 312 15.97 2.13 -13.84
C ASP A 312 16.31 0.61 -13.71
N GLN A 313 15.31 -0.27 -13.56
CA GLN A 313 15.48 -1.75 -13.55
C GLN A 313 14.67 -2.45 -14.63
#